data_AF-A0A8U0PA12-F1
#
_entry.id   AF-A0A8U0PA12-F1
#
_cell.length_a   1.000
_cell.length_b   1.000
_cell.length_c   1.000
_cell.angle_alpha   90.00
_cell.angle_beta   90.00
_cell.angle_gamma   90.00
#
_symmetry.space_group_name_H-M   'P 1'
#
loop_
_entity.id
_entity.type
_entity.pdbx_description
1 polymer ?
#
loop_
_entity_poly.entity_id
_entity_poly.type
_entity_poly.pdbx_seq_one_letter_code
_entity_poly.pdbx_strand_id
1 'polypeptide(L)'
;MEEWRQCGRWLIDCKVLPPNHRVVWPSAAVFDLAQALRDGVLLCQMLHNLSPGSVDLKEINFRPQMSQFLCLKNIRTFLKVCHDKFGLRNSELFDPFDLFDVRDFGKERRVTVAAEKSDCDSGGVESDCDSGGEESDCDSGEEESDCDSGGEESDFGSGGE
;
A
#
# COMPACT_ATOMS: atom_id res chain seq x y z
N MET A 1 7.30 18.43 -19.70
CA MET A 1 6.51 17.23 -20.04
C MET A 1 5.73 16.82 -18.80
N GLU A 2 4.48 16.38 -18.95
CA GLU A 2 3.69 15.90 -17.81
C GLU A 2 4.12 14.46 -17.44
N GLU A 3 5.12 14.33 -16.57
CA GLU A 3 5.71 13.03 -16.19
C GLU A 3 4.66 12.08 -15.55
N TRP A 4 3.62 12.63 -14.92
CA TRP A 4 2.49 11.84 -14.40
C TRP A 4 1.74 11.08 -15.51
N ARG A 5 1.68 11.62 -16.74
CA ARG A 5 1.08 10.93 -17.89
C ARG A 5 1.96 9.78 -18.38
N GLN A 6 3.27 9.89 -18.23
CA GLN A 6 4.19 8.78 -18.52
C GLN A 6 3.99 7.66 -17.50
N CYS A 7 3.95 8.00 -16.20
CA CYS A 7 3.63 7.03 -15.15
C CYS A 7 2.28 6.34 -15.38
N GLY A 8 1.23 7.09 -15.77
CA GLY A 8 -0.07 6.50 -16.08
C GLY A 8 -0.06 5.52 -17.25
N ARG A 9 0.79 5.75 -18.27
CA ARG A 9 1.00 4.80 -19.38
C ARG A 9 1.81 3.58 -18.93
N TRP A 10 2.85 3.80 -18.14
CA TRP A 10 3.68 2.72 -17.62
C TRP A 10 2.88 1.74 -16.76
N LEU A 11 1.95 2.24 -15.93
CA LEU A 11 1.01 1.37 -15.19
C LEU A 11 0.14 0.48 -16.09
N ILE A 12 -0.18 0.92 -17.31
CA ILE A 12 -0.89 0.09 -18.29
C ILE A 12 0.06 -0.95 -18.90
N ASP A 13 1.30 -0.56 -19.17
CA ASP A 13 2.33 -1.45 -19.71
C ASP A 13 2.67 -2.56 -18.71
N CYS A 14 2.77 -2.23 -17.42
CA CYS A 14 2.90 -3.15 -16.29
C CYS A 14 1.65 -4.02 -16.05
N LYS A 15 0.58 -3.89 -16.85
CA LYS A 15 -0.66 -4.67 -16.74
C LYS A 15 -1.40 -4.53 -15.40
N VAL A 16 -1.14 -3.47 -14.64
CA VAL A 16 -1.89 -3.18 -13.41
C VAL A 16 -3.15 -2.36 -13.67
N LEU A 17 -3.14 -1.57 -14.75
CA LEU A 17 -4.31 -0.80 -15.19
C LEU A 17 -4.77 -1.22 -16.59
N PRO A 18 -6.09 -1.22 -16.84
CA PRO A 18 -6.61 -1.46 -18.18
C PRO A 18 -6.26 -0.29 -19.12
N PRO A 19 -6.09 -0.54 -20.43
CA PRO A 19 -5.68 0.48 -21.39
C PRO A 19 -6.69 1.64 -21.55
N ASN A 20 -7.95 1.45 -21.16
CA ASN A 20 -9.00 2.47 -21.21
C ASN A 20 -9.25 3.17 -19.86
N HIS A 21 -8.34 3.04 -18.90
CA HIS A 21 -8.50 3.63 -17.57
C HIS A 21 -8.58 5.17 -17.61
N ARG A 22 -9.32 5.78 -16.67
CA ARG A 22 -9.53 7.24 -16.61
C ARG A 22 -8.23 8.05 -16.57
N VAL A 23 -7.17 7.49 -15.96
CA VAL A 23 -5.87 8.17 -15.81
C VAL A 23 -5.16 8.48 -17.13
N VAL A 24 -5.49 7.80 -18.23
CA VAL A 24 -4.91 8.08 -19.55
C VAL A 24 -5.81 8.93 -20.45
N TRP A 25 -6.97 9.36 -19.95
CA TRP A 25 -7.85 10.21 -20.73
C TRP A 25 -7.22 11.59 -20.95
N PRO A 26 -7.56 12.29 -22.05
CA PRO A 26 -7.06 13.64 -22.30
C PRO A 26 -7.44 14.61 -21.17
N SER A 27 -8.64 14.45 -20.62
CA SER A 27 -9.20 15.25 -19.52
C SER A 27 -8.70 14.86 -18.12
N ALA A 28 -7.87 13.82 -18.02
CA ALA A 28 -7.35 13.37 -16.74
C ALA A 28 -6.38 14.41 -16.14
N ALA A 29 -6.35 14.46 -14.83
CA ALA A 29 -5.44 15.27 -14.03
C ALA A 29 -4.54 14.37 -13.17
N VAL A 30 -3.50 14.98 -12.60
CA VAL A 30 -2.61 14.30 -11.63
C VAL A 30 -3.39 13.69 -10.46
N PHE A 31 -4.51 14.32 -10.07
CA PHE A 31 -5.38 13.82 -9.01
C PHE A 31 -6.07 12.49 -9.36
N ASP A 32 -6.35 12.22 -10.64
CA ASP A 32 -6.92 10.94 -11.06
C ASP A 32 -5.93 9.80 -10.89
N LEU A 33 -4.68 10.04 -11.26
CA LEU A 33 -3.58 9.12 -11.01
C LEU A 33 -3.43 8.90 -9.50
N ALA A 34 -3.56 9.98 -8.75
CA ALA A 34 -3.41 9.93 -7.32
C ALA A 34 -4.41 9.06 -6.60
N GLN A 35 -5.68 9.24 -6.95
CA GLN A 35 -6.75 8.44 -6.39
C GLN A 35 -6.59 6.97 -6.76
N ALA A 36 -6.02 6.64 -7.92
CA ALA A 36 -5.77 5.26 -8.30
C ALA A 36 -4.67 4.60 -7.46
N LEU A 37 -3.63 5.34 -7.06
CA LEU A 37 -2.49 4.81 -6.30
C LEU A 37 -2.69 4.88 -4.77
N ARG A 38 -3.67 5.69 -4.32
CA ARG A 38 -3.97 5.97 -2.91
C ARG A 38 -4.17 4.73 -2.03
N ASP A 39 -4.73 3.65 -2.57
CA ASP A 39 -5.02 2.43 -1.79
C ASP A 39 -3.81 1.49 -1.65
N GLY A 40 -2.69 1.81 -2.31
CA GLY A 40 -1.46 1.03 -2.34
C GLY A 40 -1.56 -0.31 -3.09
N VAL A 41 -2.74 -0.68 -3.59
CA VAL A 41 -2.97 -2.00 -4.22
C VAL A 41 -2.27 -2.05 -5.57
N LEU A 42 -2.48 -1.02 -6.41
CA LEU A 42 -1.86 -0.95 -7.74
C LEU A 42 -0.32 -0.89 -7.65
N LEU A 43 0.21 -0.19 -6.64
CA LEU A 43 1.65 -0.07 -6.41
C LEU A 43 2.28 -1.43 -6.12
N CYS A 44 1.67 -2.21 -5.24
CA CYS A 44 2.18 -3.55 -4.95
C CYS A 44 1.98 -4.54 -6.11
N GLN A 45 0.86 -4.46 -6.83
CA GLN A 45 0.66 -5.26 -8.05
C GLN A 45 1.71 -4.94 -9.10
N MET A 46 2.12 -3.69 -9.20
CA MET A 46 3.15 -3.25 -10.13
C MET A 46 4.49 -3.90 -9.79
N LEU A 47 4.92 -3.86 -8.53
CA LEU A 47 6.14 -4.55 -8.09
C LEU A 47 6.09 -6.06 -8.35
N HIS A 48 4.94 -6.69 -8.09
CA HIS A 48 4.75 -8.12 -8.39
C HIS A 48 4.89 -8.42 -9.89
N ASN A 49 4.37 -7.55 -10.76
CA ASN A 49 4.46 -7.71 -12.20
C ASN A 49 5.88 -7.44 -12.74
N LEU A 50 6.63 -6.53 -12.11
CA LEU A 50 8.03 -6.26 -12.45
C LEU A 50 8.93 -7.43 -12.03
N SER A 51 8.81 -7.84 -10.77
CA SER A 51 9.56 -8.97 -10.21
C SER A 51 8.59 -9.93 -9.50
N PRO A 52 8.18 -11.02 -10.16
CA PRO A 52 7.33 -12.04 -9.54
C PRO A 52 7.97 -12.59 -8.27
N GLY A 53 7.24 -12.53 -7.15
CA GLY A 53 7.72 -12.94 -5.83
C GLY A 53 8.41 -11.83 -5.01
N SER A 54 8.46 -10.60 -5.52
CA SER A 54 8.90 -9.43 -4.72
C SER A 54 7.87 -9.04 -3.64
N VAL A 55 6.58 -9.14 -3.96
CA VAL A 55 5.45 -8.90 -3.06
C VAL A 55 4.56 -10.14 -3.04
N ASP A 56 4.18 -10.60 -1.84
CA ASP A 56 3.14 -11.63 -1.70
C ASP A 56 1.76 -10.97 -1.80
N LEU A 57 1.07 -11.21 -2.91
CA LEU A 57 -0.28 -10.71 -3.15
C LEU A 57 -1.29 -11.18 -2.10
N LYS A 58 -1.01 -12.26 -1.36
CA LYS A 58 -1.88 -12.73 -0.26
C LYS A 58 -1.90 -11.79 0.94
N GLU A 59 -0.84 -11.01 1.14
CA GLU A 59 -0.76 -10.03 2.24
C GLU A 59 -1.46 -8.70 1.92
N ILE A 60 -1.91 -8.54 0.66
CA ILE A 60 -2.48 -7.31 0.16
C ILE A 60 -3.98 -7.29 0.33
N ASN A 61 -4.47 -6.16 0.83
CA ASN A 61 -5.90 -5.92 0.98
C ASN A 61 -6.45 -5.31 -0.31
N PHE A 62 -6.87 -6.17 -1.26
CA PHE A 62 -7.45 -5.76 -2.55
C PHE A 62 -8.79 -5.01 -2.43
N ARG A 63 -9.47 -5.13 -1.29
CA ARG A 63 -10.70 -4.41 -0.99
C ARG A 63 -10.56 -3.71 0.35
N PRO A 64 -9.75 -2.64 0.43
CA PRO A 64 -9.51 -1.99 1.70
C PRO A 64 -10.75 -1.27 2.25
N GLN A 65 -11.91 -1.28 1.57
CA GLN A 65 -13.15 -0.59 1.99
C GLN A 65 -12.93 0.86 2.44
N MET A 66 -11.94 1.55 1.84
CA MET A 66 -11.46 2.88 2.26
C MET A 66 -10.92 2.97 3.70
N SER A 67 -10.66 1.85 4.36
CA SER A 67 -9.99 1.78 5.65
C SER A 67 -8.59 2.36 5.55
N GLN A 68 -8.34 3.40 6.34
CA GLN A 68 -7.03 4.03 6.46
C GLN A 68 -5.96 3.01 6.83
N PHE A 69 -6.24 2.13 7.79
CA PHE A 69 -5.30 1.12 8.25
C PHE A 69 -4.90 0.15 7.12
N LEU A 70 -5.87 -0.32 6.34
CA LEU A 70 -5.61 -1.26 5.24
C LEU A 70 -4.85 -0.60 4.07
N CYS A 71 -5.22 0.64 3.71
CA CYS A 71 -4.49 1.40 2.70
C CYS A 71 -3.04 1.66 3.13
N LEU A 72 -2.82 2.14 4.36
CA LEU A 72 -1.48 2.38 4.90
C LEU A 72 -0.66 1.09 4.99
N LYS A 73 -1.28 -0.04 5.37
CA LYS A 73 -0.63 -1.34 5.36
C LYS A 73 -0.12 -1.70 3.97
N ASN A 74 -0.96 -1.58 2.94
CA ASN A 74 -0.56 -1.85 1.55
C ASN A 74 0.59 -0.94 1.11
N ILE A 75 0.52 0.37 1.41
CA ILE A 75 1.56 1.34 1.05
C ILE A 75 2.88 1.02 1.77
N ARG A 76 2.84 0.69 3.06
CA ARG A 76 4.03 0.29 3.82
C ARG A 76 4.68 -0.96 3.23
N THR A 77 3.88 -1.96 2.84
CA THR A 77 4.40 -3.16 2.16
C THR A 77 5.13 -2.79 0.87
N PHE A 78 4.56 -1.90 0.05
CA PHE A 78 5.22 -1.41 -1.16
C PHE A 78 6.58 -0.75 -0.86
N LEU A 79 6.64 0.16 0.11
CA LEU A 79 7.88 0.86 0.48
C LEU A 79 8.95 -0.11 1.00
N LYS A 80 8.54 -1.09 1.81
CA LYS A 80 9.44 -2.13 2.32
C LYS A 80 10.06 -2.94 1.18
N VAL A 81 9.25 -3.38 0.22
CA VAL A 81 9.77 -4.16 -0.93
C VAL A 81 10.63 -3.30 -1.85
N CYS A 82 10.29 -2.02 -2.04
CA CYS A 82 11.13 -1.05 -2.74
C CYS A 82 12.53 -0.93 -2.12
N HIS A 83 12.59 -0.88 -0.79
CA HIS A 83 13.85 -0.87 -0.07
C HIS A 83 14.60 -2.21 -0.20
N ASP A 84 13.93 -3.32 0.16
CA ASP A 84 14.57 -4.63 0.32
C ASP A 84 14.93 -5.32 -1.00
N LYS A 85 14.14 -5.11 -2.06
CA LYS A 85 14.33 -5.77 -3.38
C LYS A 85 14.90 -4.85 -4.44
N PHE A 86 14.54 -3.58 -4.41
CA PHE A 86 14.97 -2.61 -5.42
C PHE A 86 16.11 -1.70 -4.92
N GLY A 87 16.54 -1.84 -3.66
CA GLY A 87 17.66 -1.10 -3.09
C GLY A 87 17.43 0.41 -2.98
N LEU A 88 16.16 0.84 -2.93
CA LEU A 88 15.81 2.25 -2.86
C LEU A 88 16.09 2.81 -1.47
N ARG A 89 16.81 3.93 -1.40
CA ARG A 89 17.11 4.61 -0.13
C ARG A 89 15.87 5.26 0.46
N ASN A 90 15.77 5.32 1.78
CA ASN A 90 14.67 6.01 2.48
C ASN A 90 14.50 7.47 2.07
N SER A 91 15.57 8.14 1.62
CA SER A 91 15.52 9.52 1.11
C SER A 91 14.82 9.63 -0.26
N GLU A 92 14.69 8.53 -0.99
CA GLU A 92 14.02 8.42 -2.29
C GLU A 92 12.59 7.90 -2.15
N LEU A 93 12.28 7.25 -1.02
CA LEU A 93 10.94 6.81 -0.62
C LEU A 93 10.07 7.97 -0.14
N PHE A 94 8.75 7.81 -0.28
CA PHE A 94 7.76 8.77 0.23
C PHE A 94 7.13 8.27 1.53
N ASP A 95 6.51 9.18 2.28
CA ASP A 95 5.80 8.84 3.50
C ASP A 95 4.42 8.23 3.16
N PRO A 96 4.01 7.11 3.78
CA PRO A 96 2.69 6.51 3.56
C PRO A 96 1.52 7.49 3.67
N PHE A 97 1.60 8.45 4.59
CA PHE A 97 0.55 9.46 4.79
C PHE A 97 0.51 10.50 3.67
N ASP A 98 1.64 10.79 3.02
CA ASP A 98 1.69 11.75 1.90
C ASP A 98 0.92 11.24 0.68
N LEU A 99 1.00 9.92 0.43
CA LEU A 99 0.24 9.24 -0.60
C LEU A 99 -1.23 9.08 -0.21
N PHE A 100 -1.51 8.66 1.03
CA PHE A 100 -2.87 8.43 1.50
C PHE A 100 -3.73 9.71 1.53
N ASP A 101 -3.18 10.82 2.02
CA ASP A 101 -3.88 12.11 2.07
C ASP A 101 -3.78 12.88 0.74
N VAL A 102 -3.07 12.35 -0.25
CA VAL A 102 -2.91 13.00 -1.57
C VAL A 102 -2.33 14.42 -1.44
N ARG A 103 -1.54 14.67 -0.38
CA ARG A 103 -0.98 16.00 -0.05
C ARG A 103 0.21 16.36 -0.90
N ASP A 104 1.03 15.36 -1.26
CA ASP A 104 2.33 15.58 -1.90
C ASP A 104 2.63 14.57 -3.03
N PHE A 105 1.85 14.64 -4.11
CA PHE A 105 2.03 13.83 -5.33
C PHE A 105 3.33 14.11 -6.12
N GLY A 106 4.14 15.06 -5.65
CA GLY A 106 5.45 15.36 -6.23
C GLY A 106 6.51 14.30 -5.93
N LYS A 107 6.46 13.65 -4.76
CA LYS A 107 7.49 12.70 -4.30
C LYS A 107 7.25 11.27 -4.75
N GLU A 108 6.01 10.80 -4.73
CA GLU A 108 5.64 9.44 -5.20
C GLU A 108 6.10 9.17 -6.63
N ARG A 109 6.09 10.22 -7.47
CA ARG A 109 6.63 10.22 -8.83
C ARG A 109 8.03 9.61 -8.93
N ARG A 110 8.89 9.83 -7.94
CA ARG A 110 10.30 9.41 -7.99
C ARG A 110 10.43 7.92 -7.78
N VAL A 111 9.56 7.31 -6.98
CA VAL A 111 9.65 5.88 -6.64
C VAL A 111 9.19 5.01 -7.79
N THR A 112 8.08 5.35 -8.46
CA THR A 112 7.61 4.60 -9.63
C THR A 112 8.61 4.66 -10.79
N VAL A 113 9.17 5.84 -11.06
CA VAL A 113 10.19 6.03 -12.11
C VAL A 113 11.54 5.39 -11.73
N ALA A 114 11.90 5.34 -10.44
CA ALA A 114 13.09 4.64 -9.99
C ALA A 114 12.94 3.12 -10.13
N ALA A 115 11.78 2.57 -9.79
CA ALA A 115 11.47 1.16 -10.03
C ALA A 115 11.53 0.81 -11.53
N GLU A 116 11.05 1.70 -12.42
CA GLU A 116 11.17 1.56 -13.88
C GLU A 116 12.63 1.52 -14.38
N LYS A 117 13.55 2.23 -13.72
CA LYS A 117 14.98 2.26 -14.08
C LYS A 117 15.76 1.06 -13.57
N SER A 118 15.35 0.43 -12.47
CA SER A 118 16.08 -0.69 -11.88
C SER A 118 16.03 -1.97 -12.74
N ASP A 119 15.11 -2.08 -13.71
CA ASP A 119 15.05 -3.22 -14.64
C ASP A 119 16.19 -3.26 -15.68
N CYS A 120 16.96 -2.17 -15.86
CA CYS A 120 17.98 -2.11 -16.93
C CYS A 120 19.41 -2.45 -16.49
N ASP A 121 19.71 -2.61 -15.20
CA ASP A 121 21.06 -2.97 -14.74
C ASP A 121 21.06 -4.31 -14.01
N SER A 122 21.46 -5.33 -14.77
CA SER A 122 22.48 -6.32 -14.42
C SER A 122 22.52 -6.87 -12.97
N GLY A 123 22.47 -8.19 -12.85
CA GLY A 123 22.73 -8.88 -11.59
C GLY A 123 24.05 -8.49 -10.91
N GLY A 124 24.05 -8.53 -9.58
CA GLY A 124 25.28 -8.39 -8.80
C GLY A 124 25.07 -7.88 -7.37
N VAL A 125 25.14 -8.82 -6.42
CA VAL A 125 25.77 -8.75 -5.09
C VAL A 125 25.24 -7.77 -4.01
N GLU A 126 24.61 -8.41 -3.01
CA GLU A 126 24.68 -8.32 -1.53
C GLU A 126 25.28 -7.10 -0.78
N SER A 127 24.89 -7.05 0.52
CA SER A 127 25.51 -6.41 1.71
C SER A 127 25.21 -4.91 1.94
N ASP A 128 24.89 -4.41 3.14
CA ASP A 128 24.79 -4.96 4.49
C ASP A 128 23.84 -4.08 5.34
N CYS A 129 23.42 -4.65 6.47
CA CYS A 129 22.63 -4.07 7.55
C CYS A 129 22.93 -2.60 7.94
N ASP A 130 21.87 -1.83 8.20
CA ASP A 130 21.89 -0.78 9.22
C ASP A 130 20.70 -0.98 10.17
N SER A 131 21.04 -0.98 11.45
CA SER A 131 20.12 -1.23 12.57
C SER A 131 19.65 0.11 13.11
N GLY A 132 18.36 0.21 13.48
CA GLY A 132 17.92 1.25 14.41
C GLY A 132 16.69 2.02 13.96
N GLY A 133 15.55 1.61 14.50
CA GLY A 133 14.29 2.35 14.44
C GLY A 133 13.26 1.61 15.26
N GLU A 134 13.37 1.70 16.59
CA GLU A 134 12.27 1.38 17.50
C GLU A 134 11.09 2.25 17.09
N GLU A 135 10.09 1.67 16.42
CA GLU A 135 8.76 2.27 16.36
C GLU A 135 7.82 1.40 17.18
N SER A 136 7.53 1.96 18.35
CA SER A 136 6.58 1.49 19.34
C SER A 136 5.28 1.03 18.69
N ASP A 137 4.93 -0.23 18.95
CA ASP A 137 3.56 -0.71 18.91
C ASP A 137 2.72 0.14 19.88
N CYS A 138 2.18 1.26 19.42
CA CYS A 138 1.04 1.89 20.05
C CYS A 138 -0.23 1.31 19.41
N ASP A 139 -0.47 0.02 19.64
CA ASP A 139 -1.80 -0.57 19.56
C ASP A 139 -2.58 -0.04 20.77
N SER A 140 -3.04 1.21 20.65
CA SER A 140 -4.06 1.72 21.56
C SER A 140 -5.33 0.99 21.17
N GLY A 141 -5.68 -0.02 21.96
CA GLY A 141 -6.93 -0.74 21.84
C GLY A 141 -8.09 0.23 21.72
N GLU A 142 -8.77 0.17 20.58
CA GLU A 142 -10.10 0.70 20.45
C GLU A 142 -11.08 -0.46 20.60
N GLU A 143 -12.02 -0.23 21.51
CA GLU A 143 -12.88 -1.18 22.18
C GLU A 143 -13.81 -1.88 21.18
N GLU A 144 -13.65 -3.19 21.03
CA GLU A 144 -14.67 -4.04 20.43
C GLU A 144 -15.88 -4.03 21.37
N SER A 145 -16.93 -3.34 20.94
CA SER A 145 -18.22 -3.30 21.61
C SER A 145 -18.79 -4.71 21.77
N ASP A 146 -18.88 -5.17 23.01
CA ASP A 146 -19.55 -6.42 23.37
C ASP A 146 -20.97 -6.42 22.80
N CYS A 147 -21.23 -7.38 21.90
CA CYS A 147 -22.57 -7.68 21.42
C CYS A 147 -23.37 -8.32 22.55
N ASP A 148 -24.39 -7.58 22.98
CA ASP A 148 -25.42 -7.97 23.95
C ASP A 148 -25.94 -9.40 23.70
N SER A 149 -25.77 -10.27 24.69
CA SER A 149 -26.48 -11.55 24.80
C SER A 149 -27.02 -11.67 26.23
N GLY A 150 -27.97 -10.81 26.57
CA GLY A 150 -28.84 -10.98 27.73
C GLY A 150 -29.88 -12.06 27.46
N GLY A 151 -29.52 -13.32 27.72
CA GLY A 151 -30.47 -14.43 27.82
C GLY A 151 -31.32 -14.25 29.08
N GLU A 152 -32.63 -14.20 28.89
CA GLU A 152 -33.60 -14.04 29.98
C GLU A 152 -33.63 -15.24 30.92
N GLU A 153 -33.81 -14.88 32.17
CA GLU A 153 -33.66 -15.65 33.39
C GLU A 153 -34.87 -16.58 33.56
N SER A 154 -34.66 -17.82 34.00
CA SER A 154 -35.72 -18.56 34.69
C SER A 154 -35.15 -19.31 35.88
N ASP A 155 -35.67 -18.87 37.02
CA ASP A 155 -35.39 -19.27 38.39
C ASP A 155 -35.21 -20.78 38.62
N PHE A 156 -34.15 -21.11 39.35
CA PHE A 156 -34.09 -22.32 40.17
C PHE A 156 -33.98 -21.89 41.65
N GLY A 157 -35.12 -21.87 42.34
CA GLY A 157 -35.24 -21.66 43.78
C GLY A 157 -35.61 -22.94 44.52
N SER A 158 -34.76 -23.31 45.47
CA SER A 158 -34.71 -24.57 46.23
C SER A 158 -35.81 -24.79 47.27
N GLY A 159 -36.17 -26.07 47.50
CA GLY A 159 -36.08 -26.78 48.79
C GLY A 159 -37.08 -26.53 49.93
N GLY A 160 -37.62 -27.64 50.47
CA GLY A 160 -38.13 -27.84 51.86
C GLY A 160 -39.52 -27.28 52.14
N GLU A 161 -40.48 -27.95 52.78
CA GLU A 161 -40.53 -29.14 53.66
C GLU A 161 -41.82 -29.93 53.39
#